data_AF-A0A8I1T5W2-F1
#
_entry.id   AF-A0A8I1T5W2-F1
#
_cell.length_a   1.000
_cell.length_b   1.000
_cell.length_c   1.000
_cell.angle_alpha   90.00
_cell.angle_beta   90.00
_cell.angle_gamma   90.00
#
_symmetry.space_group_name_H-M   'P 1'
#
loop_
_entity.id
_entity.type
_entity.pdbx_description
1 polymer ?
#
loop_
_entity_poly.entity_id
_entity_poly.type
_entity_poly.pdbx_seq_one_letter_code
_entity_poly.pdbx_strand_id
1 'polypeptide(L)'
;MKIAGIVAAMVVTLAFLCLLVLVTRPAVLLGVSDSSLASSVNGGSTSERCQSSSGEWICPVEGVGAYRVWVDWMGCWKGVRVDDPSARIDGCIELGDIVTFD
;
A
#
# COMPACT_ATOMS: atom_id res chain seq x y z
N MET A 1 11.35 26.56 33.67
CA MET A 1 11.60 25.11 33.52
C MET A 1 10.35 24.30 33.13
N LYS A 2 9.17 24.54 33.72
CA LYS A 2 7.93 23.79 33.38
C LYS A 2 7.50 23.88 31.91
N ILE A 3 7.59 25.07 31.30
CA ILE A 3 7.17 25.31 29.90
C ILE A 3 8.09 24.57 28.91
N ALA A 4 9.40 24.55 29.17
CA ALA A 4 10.37 23.84 28.35
C ALA A 4 10.15 22.31 28.35
N GLY A 5 9.77 21.75 29.50
CA GLY A 5 9.41 20.32 29.60
C GLY A 5 8.14 19.97 28.82
N ILE A 6 7.14 20.85 28.82
CA ILE A 6 5.89 20.66 28.06
C ILE A 6 6.15 20.73 26.56
N VAL A 7 6.95 21.69 26.11
CA VAL A 7 7.31 21.83 24.69
C VAL A 7 8.11 20.62 24.21
N ALA A 8 9.09 20.16 24.99
CA ALA A 8 9.86 18.95 24.66
C ALA A 8 8.97 17.70 24.58
N ALA A 9 8.04 17.53 25.54
CA ALA A 9 7.09 16.43 25.52
C ALA A 9 6.19 16.47 24.27
N MET A 10 5.65 17.65 23.91
CA MET A 10 4.84 17.79 22.70
C MET A 10 5.60 17.44 21.42
N VAL A 11 6.86 17.86 21.29
CA VAL A 11 7.68 17.54 20.11
C VAL A 11 7.92 16.04 20.01
N VAL A 12 8.22 15.36 21.13
CA VAL A 12 8.42 13.90 21.15
C VAL A 12 7.13 13.16 20.82
N THR A 13 5.99 13.57 21.38
CA THR A 13 4.69 12.97 21.06
C THR A 13 4.33 13.17 19.60
N LEU A 14 4.57 14.36 19.04
CA LEU A 14 4.31 14.65 17.64
C LEU A 14 5.19 13.81 16.71
N ALA A 15 6.49 13.69 17.02
CA ALA A 15 7.41 12.84 16.28
C ALA A 15 6.99 11.36 16.32
N PHE A 16 6.55 10.88 17.49
CA PHE A 16 6.05 9.51 17.65
C PHE A 16 4.77 9.27 16.84
N LEU A 17 3.84 10.23 16.82
CA LEU A 17 2.63 10.15 16.00
C LEU A 17 2.95 10.16 14.51
N CYS A 18 3.89 11.00 14.06
CA CYS A 18 4.35 10.99 12.67
C CYS A 18 4.98 9.64 12.30
N LEU A 19 5.80 9.05 13.18
CA LEU A 19 6.35 7.71 12.98
C LEU A 19 5.25 6.65 12.92
N LEU A 20 4.25 6.71 13.78
CA LEU A 20 3.11 5.79 13.73
C LEU A 20 2.33 5.93 12.43
N VAL A 21 2.11 7.14 11.93
CA VAL A 21 1.45 7.36 10.63
C VAL A 21 2.31 6.80 9.48
N LEU A 22 3.63 7.02 9.51
CA LEU A 22 4.56 6.45 8.54
C LEU A 22 4.54 4.92 8.53
N VAL A 23 4.51 4.31 9.72
CA VAL A 23 4.53 2.84 9.88
C VAL A 23 3.18 2.21 9.54
N THR A 24 2.07 2.88 9.87
CA THR A 24 0.71 2.33 9.64
C THR A 24 0.17 2.61 8.25
N ARG A 25 0.66 3.64 7.55
CA ARG A 25 0.09 4.11 6.27
C ARG A 25 1.15 4.65 5.31
N PRO A 26 2.13 3.83 4.91
CA PRO A 26 3.19 4.26 4.00
C PRO A 26 2.64 4.72 2.64
N ALA A 27 1.53 4.13 2.19
CA ALA A 27 0.83 4.50 0.95
C ALA A 27 0.30 5.94 0.93
N VAL A 28 -0.04 6.51 2.10
CA VAL A 28 -0.54 7.90 2.20
C VAL A 28 0.57 8.92 1.91
N LEU A 29 1.82 8.56 2.21
CA LEU A 29 2.96 9.50 2.15
C LEU A 29 3.85 9.29 0.93
N LEU A 30 3.96 8.07 0.40
CA LEU A 30 4.87 7.74 -0.70
C LEU A 30 4.18 7.54 -2.05
N GLY A 31 2.85 7.45 -2.07
CA GLY A 31 2.11 7.06 -3.26
C GLY A 31 2.22 5.57 -3.54
N VAL A 32 1.16 4.98 -4.07
CA VAL A 32 1.14 3.56 -4.44
C VAL A 32 1.88 3.42 -5.77
N SER A 33 2.99 2.69 -5.78
CA SER A 33 3.78 2.42 -6.99
C SER A 33 3.36 1.11 -7.64
N ASP A 34 3.42 1.05 -8.97
CA ASP A 34 3.07 -0.10 -9.82
C ASP A 34 3.68 -1.43 -9.31
N SER A 35 4.90 -1.35 -8.78
CA SER A 35 5.68 -2.49 -8.28
C SER A 35 5.29 -2.94 -6.88
N SER A 36 4.95 -2.01 -5.97
CA SER A 36 4.51 -2.38 -4.61
C SER A 36 3.12 -2.98 -4.62
N LEU A 37 2.24 -2.47 -5.50
CA LEU A 37 0.92 -3.07 -5.70
C LEU A 37 1.02 -4.45 -6.37
N ALA A 38 1.87 -4.61 -7.38
CA ALA A 38 2.12 -5.91 -8.00
C ALA A 38 2.68 -6.93 -7.00
N SER A 39 3.62 -6.53 -6.14
CA SER A 39 4.17 -7.39 -5.09
C SER A 39 3.10 -7.83 -4.10
N SER A 40 2.25 -6.90 -3.63
CA SER A 40 1.19 -7.20 -2.67
C SER A 40 0.08 -8.09 -3.27
N VAL A 41 -0.29 -7.87 -4.55
CA VAL A 41 -1.32 -8.64 -5.26
C VAL A 41 -0.83 -10.04 -5.65
N ASN A 42 0.42 -10.18 -6.10
CA ASN A 42 1.02 -11.46 -6.52
C ASN A 42 1.77 -12.20 -5.40
N GLY A 43 1.82 -11.65 -4.18
CA GLY A 43 2.55 -12.27 -3.07
C GLY A 43 4.07 -12.31 -3.24
N GLY A 44 4.65 -11.34 -3.96
CA GLY A 44 6.10 -11.15 -4.08
C GLY A 44 6.76 -11.70 -5.34
N SER A 45 6.03 -12.28 -6.31
CA SER A 45 6.59 -12.62 -7.63
C SER A 45 6.46 -11.45 -8.61
N THR A 46 7.62 -10.93 -9.06
CA THR A 46 7.78 -9.60 -9.69
C THR A 46 7.78 -9.61 -11.23
N SER A 47 7.32 -10.68 -11.88
CA SER A 47 7.42 -10.82 -13.35
C SER A 47 6.46 -9.89 -14.11
N GLU A 48 5.27 -9.61 -13.60
CA GLU A 48 4.27 -8.78 -14.26
C GLU A 48 3.83 -7.60 -13.38
N ARG A 49 4.05 -6.37 -13.85
CA ARG A 49 3.71 -5.13 -13.13
C ARG A 49 2.24 -4.77 -13.33
N CYS A 50 1.62 -4.18 -12.30
CA CYS A 50 0.29 -3.60 -12.44
C CYS A 50 0.34 -2.36 -13.34
N GLN A 51 -0.64 -2.21 -14.24
CA GLN A 51 -0.75 -1.03 -15.10
C GLN A 51 -1.86 -0.11 -14.60
N SER A 52 -1.55 1.17 -14.39
CA SER A 52 -2.56 2.17 -14.03
C SER A 52 -3.37 2.60 -15.26
N SER A 53 -4.69 2.58 -15.16
CA SER A 53 -5.61 3.09 -16.17
C SER A 53 -6.77 3.84 -15.50
N SER A 54 -6.81 5.17 -15.70
CA SER A 54 -7.92 6.04 -15.28
C SER A 54 -8.37 5.92 -13.80
N GLY A 55 -7.42 5.71 -12.87
CA GLY A 55 -7.71 5.61 -11.43
C GLY A 55 -7.96 4.18 -10.94
N GLU A 56 -7.84 3.20 -11.82
CA GLU A 56 -7.89 1.77 -11.51
C GLU A 56 -6.58 1.11 -11.93
N TRP A 57 -6.22 0.00 -11.31
CA TRP A 57 -5.03 -0.76 -11.63
C TRP A 57 -5.43 -2.09 -12.27
N ILE A 58 -4.73 -2.50 -13.33
CA ILE A 58 -4.89 -3.82 -13.91
C ILE A 58 -3.66 -4.63 -13.53
N CYS A 59 -3.83 -5.59 -12.63
CA CYS A 59 -2.77 -6.44 -12.09
C CYS A 59 -2.91 -7.86 -12.65
N PRO A 60 -1.96 -8.32 -13.47
CA PRO A 60 -1.89 -9.71 -13.89
C PRO A 60 -1.51 -10.60 -12.70
N VAL A 61 -2.25 -11.69 -12.47
CA VAL A 61 -1.93 -12.71 -11.48
C VAL A 61 -1.59 -14.01 -12.19
N GLU A 62 -0.36 -14.48 -11.99
CA GLU A 62 0.17 -15.66 -12.67
C GLU A 62 -0.71 -16.89 -12.42
N GLY A 63 -1.14 -17.55 -13.49
CA GLY A 63 -2.00 -18.74 -13.43
C GLY A 63 -3.46 -18.50 -13.04
N VAL A 64 -3.87 -17.26 -12.74
CA VAL A 64 -5.24 -16.92 -12.33
C VAL A 64 -5.93 -15.96 -13.30
N GLY A 65 -5.20 -15.01 -13.88
CA GLY A 65 -5.74 -14.00 -14.81
C GLY A 65 -5.59 -12.57 -14.29
N ALA A 66 -6.16 -11.61 -15.00
CA ALA A 66 -6.03 -10.19 -14.66
C ALA A 66 -7.12 -9.72 -13.69
N TYR A 67 -6.71 -8.95 -12.68
CA TYR A 67 -7.59 -8.30 -11.72
C TYR A 67 -7.60 -6.79 -11.92
N ARG A 68 -8.80 -6.21 -11.87
CA ARG A 68 -8.99 -4.78 -11.72
C ARG A 68 -8.95 -4.44 -10.24
N VAL A 69 -8.01 -3.62 -9.84
CA VAL A 69 -7.67 -3.31 -8.46
C VAL A 69 -7.87 -1.82 -8.17
N TRP A 70 -8.57 -1.54 -7.07
CA TRP A 70 -8.75 -0.20 -6.52
C TRP A 70 -8.01 -0.12 -5.20
N VAL A 71 -7.25 0.94 -5.02
CA VAL A 71 -6.51 1.18 -3.77
C VAL A 71 -7.18 2.32 -3.03
N ASP A 72 -7.57 2.06 -1.80
CA ASP A 72 -8.14 3.03 -0.90
C ASP A 72 -7.07 3.99 -0.37
N TRP A 73 -7.48 5.13 0.16
CA TRP A 73 -6.60 6.12 0.79
C TRP A 73 -5.79 5.54 1.95
N MET A 74 -6.22 4.42 2.53
CA MET A 74 -5.49 3.70 3.58
C MET A 74 -4.36 2.79 3.06
N GLY A 75 -4.18 2.64 1.73
CA GLY A 75 -3.22 1.70 1.15
C GLY A 75 -3.70 0.25 1.10
N CYS A 76 -4.96 0.00 1.46
CA CYS A 76 -5.63 -1.27 1.24
C CYS A 76 -6.23 -1.32 -0.15
N TRP A 77 -6.19 -2.48 -0.79
CA TRP A 77 -6.64 -2.67 -2.14
C TRP A 77 -7.70 -3.77 -2.22
N LYS A 78 -8.59 -3.62 -3.21
CA LYS A 78 -9.61 -4.61 -3.56
C LYS A 78 -9.51 -4.88 -5.03
N GLY A 79 -9.53 -6.14 -5.43
CA GLY A 79 -9.46 -6.59 -6.80
C GLY A 79 -10.69 -7.41 -7.20
N VAL A 80 -11.10 -7.26 -8.45
CA VAL A 80 -12.14 -8.09 -9.08
C VAL A 80 -11.57 -8.62 -10.40
N ARG A 81 -11.74 -9.92 -10.67
CA ARG A 81 -11.21 -10.52 -11.89
C ARG A 81 -11.94 -9.97 -13.12
N VAL A 82 -11.19 -9.66 -14.17
CA VAL A 82 -11.72 -8.98 -15.37
C VAL A 82 -12.70 -9.86 -16.15
N ASP A 83 -12.46 -11.17 -16.17
CA ASP A 83 -13.28 -12.17 -16.87
C ASP A 83 -14.41 -12.74 -16.00
N ASP A 84 -14.29 -12.69 -14.67
CA ASP A 84 -15.27 -13.19 -13.72
C ASP A 84 -15.44 -12.24 -12.53
N PRO A 85 -16.51 -11.42 -12.51
CA PRO A 85 -16.76 -10.47 -11.44
C PRO A 85 -17.08 -11.08 -10.07
N SER A 86 -17.30 -12.40 -10.01
CA SER A 86 -17.52 -13.13 -8.75
C SER A 86 -16.22 -13.47 -8.02
N ALA A 87 -15.10 -13.53 -8.75
CA ALA A 87 -13.77 -13.72 -8.18
C ALA A 87 -13.22 -12.39 -7.66
N ARG A 88 -13.18 -12.27 -6.32
CA ARG A 88 -12.74 -11.07 -5.60
C ARG A 88 -11.52 -11.39 -4.76
N ILE A 89 -10.61 -10.44 -4.70
CA ILE A 89 -9.42 -10.47 -3.85
C ILE A 89 -9.32 -9.15 -3.09
N ASP A 90 -8.72 -9.16 -1.92
CA ASP A 90 -8.45 -7.96 -1.14
C ASP A 90 -7.19 -8.16 -0.30
N GLY A 91 -6.53 -7.05 -0.01
CA GLY A 91 -5.27 -7.04 0.73
C GLY A 91 -4.90 -5.63 1.14
N CYS A 92 -3.81 -5.49 1.88
CA CYS A 92 -3.23 -4.19 2.19
C CYS A 92 -1.74 -4.20 1.88
N ILE A 93 -1.23 -3.06 1.39
CA ILE A 93 0.21 -2.91 1.15
C ILE A 93 0.89 -2.83 2.52
N GLU A 94 1.68 -3.83 2.84
CA GLU A 94 2.47 -3.86 4.07
C GLU A 94 3.85 -3.23 3.85
N LEU A 95 4.54 -2.85 4.92
CA LEU A 95 5.89 -2.27 4.82
C LEU A 95 6.89 -3.22 4.13
N GLY A 96 6.70 -4.53 4.26
CA GLY A 96 7.51 -5.54 3.56
C GLY A 96 7.33 -5.51 2.03
N ASP A 97 6.21 -5.01 1.53
CA ASP A 97 5.95 -4.86 0.09
C ASP A 97 6.60 -3.60 -0.51
N ILE A 98 6.99 -2.65 0.33
CA ILE A 98 7.62 -1.36 -0.05
C ILE A 98 9.13 -1.44 0.13
N VAL A 99 9.58 -2.17 1.14
CA VAL A 99 11.01 -2.40 1.41
C VAL A 99 11.43 -3.74 0.83
N THR A 100 11.55 -3.79 -0.50
CA THR A 100 12.36 -4.84 -1.13
C THR A 100 13.83 -4.53 -0.82
N PHE A 101 14.41 -5.22 0.16
CA PHE A 101 15.87 -5.27 0.30
C PHE A 101 16.41 -6.09 -0.88
N ASP A 102 16.83 -5.39 -1.93
CA ASP A 102 17.79 -5.90 -2.92
C ASP A 102 19.19 -5.93 -2.29
#